data_AF-A0A3D0VC06-F1
#
_entry.id   AF-A0A3D0VC06-F1
#
_cell.length_a   1.000
_cell.length_b   1.000
_cell.length_c   1.000
_cell.angle_alpha   90.00
_cell.angle_beta   90.00
_cell.angle_gamma   90.00
#
_symmetry.space_group_name_H-M   'P 1'
#
loop_
_entity.id
_entity.type
_entity.pdbx_description
1 polymer ?
#
loop_
_entity_poly.entity_id
_entity_poly.type
_entity_poly.pdbx_seq_one_letter_code
_entity_poly.pdbx_strand_id
1 'polypeptide(L)'
;MSLAGTAAECVVRVNLALTIERLGDAQAKAEDPTAAARLFAEGVAVVDAAPEGCFDAGGEAGADAGTEAGAGEKLKQAGERLQQKADAAAGEDTAPKTSEQPGGNNPAADPGQESQLEQLKDSAQEAQRERNAGQERDEYLRDEDFGQGADRPW
;
A
#
# COMPACT_ATOMS: atom_id res chain seq x y z
N MET A 1 -5.31 -16.55 -24.46
CA MET A 1 -4.55 -15.42 -23.90
C MET A 1 -3.31 -15.99 -23.22
N SER A 2 -2.14 -15.36 -23.40
CA SER A 2 -0.87 -15.82 -22.80
C SER A 2 -0.86 -15.50 -21.30
N LEU A 3 -0.27 -16.37 -20.48
CA LEU A 3 -0.08 -16.21 -19.02
C LEU A 3 0.63 -14.88 -18.65
N ALA A 4 1.46 -14.35 -19.55
CA ALA A 4 2.10 -13.05 -19.36
C ALA A 4 1.12 -11.86 -19.46
N GLY A 5 0.05 -12.00 -20.27
CA GLY A 5 -0.99 -10.98 -20.40
C GLY A 5 -1.88 -10.89 -19.14
N THR A 6 -2.08 -12.01 -18.46
CA THR A 6 -2.88 -12.06 -17.23
C THR A 6 -2.10 -11.49 -16.04
N ALA A 7 -0.80 -11.77 -15.90
CA ALA A 7 0.03 -11.24 -14.80
C ALA A 7 0.14 -9.71 -14.83
N ALA A 8 0.42 -9.12 -15.99
CA ALA A 8 0.47 -7.67 -16.17
C ALA A 8 -0.89 -7.02 -15.89
N GLU A 9 -1.99 -7.65 -16.30
CA GLU A 9 -3.35 -7.18 -16.01
C GLU A 9 -3.61 -7.15 -14.49
N CYS A 10 -3.19 -8.17 -13.73
CA CYS A 10 -3.36 -8.19 -12.28
C CYS A 10 -2.63 -7.02 -11.61
N VAL A 11 -1.39 -6.72 -12.01
CA VAL A 11 -0.62 -5.58 -11.48
C VAL A 11 -1.30 -4.25 -11.80
N VAL A 12 -1.81 -4.08 -13.03
CA VAL A 12 -2.55 -2.88 -13.42
C VAL A 12 -3.80 -2.71 -12.55
N ARG A 13 -4.56 -3.80 -12.32
CA ARG A 13 -5.76 -3.77 -11.46
C ARG A 13 -5.43 -3.46 -10.00
N VAL A 14 -4.33 -3.98 -9.46
CA VAL A 14 -3.86 -3.62 -8.12
C VAL A 14 -3.64 -2.12 -8.02
N ASN A 15 -2.87 -1.54 -8.95
CA ASN A 15 -2.57 -0.12 -8.93
C ASN A 15 -3.83 0.74 -9.12
N LEU A 16 -4.76 0.31 -9.98
CA LEU A 16 -6.03 0.98 -10.19
C LEU A 16 -6.88 0.96 -8.90
N ALA A 17 -7.08 -0.20 -8.28
CA ALA A 17 -7.82 -0.34 -7.03
C ALA A 17 -7.22 0.53 -5.90
N LEU A 18 -5.89 0.53 -5.74
CA LEU A 18 -5.20 1.35 -4.75
C LEU A 18 -5.33 2.86 -5.02
N THR A 19 -5.34 3.26 -6.29
CA THR A 19 -5.51 4.66 -6.68
C THR A 19 -6.93 5.12 -6.34
N ILE A 20 -7.94 4.32 -6.70
CA ILE A 20 -9.34 4.61 -6.40
C ILE A 20 -9.56 4.67 -4.88
N GLU A 21 -8.98 3.75 -4.12
CA GLU A 21 -9.01 3.78 -2.65
C GLU A 21 -8.47 5.10 -2.09
N ARG A 22 -7.33 5.58 -2.60
CA ARG A 22 -6.75 6.86 -2.18
C ARG A 22 -7.62 8.06 -2.54
N LEU A 23 -8.28 8.03 -3.69
CA LEU A 23 -9.26 9.05 -4.06
C LEU A 23 -10.46 9.02 -3.11
N GLY A 24 -10.99 7.84 -2.77
CA GLY A 24 -12.08 7.69 -1.80
C GLY A 24 -11.69 8.22 -0.42
N ASP A 25 -10.48 7.89 0.05
CA ASP A 25 -9.94 8.41 1.31
C ASP A 25 -9.80 9.94 1.30
N ALA A 26 -9.46 10.53 0.15
CA ALA A 26 -9.38 11.99 0.00
C ALA A 26 -10.78 12.63 0.08
N GLN A 27 -11.81 12.01 -0.49
CA GLN A 27 -13.19 12.51 -0.38
C GLN A 27 -13.73 12.37 1.05
N ALA A 28 -13.45 11.26 1.72
CA ALA A 28 -13.83 11.07 3.12
C ALA A 28 -13.19 12.15 4.02
N LYS A 29 -11.91 12.47 3.80
CA LYS A 29 -11.21 13.57 4.50
C LYS A 29 -11.77 14.95 4.17
N ALA A 30 -12.35 15.12 2.98
CA ALA A 30 -13.04 16.35 2.57
C ALA A 30 -14.49 16.44 3.08
N GLU A 31 -14.91 15.51 3.95
CA GLU A 31 -16.28 15.40 4.47
C GLU A 31 -17.35 15.18 3.37
N ASP A 32 -16.97 14.51 2.26
CA ASP A 32 -17.90 14.06 1.21
C ASP A 32 -18.03 12.52 1.23
N PRO A 33 -18.82 11.95 2.17
CA PRO A 33 -18.97 10.50 2.31
C PRO A 33 -19.71 9.87 1.12
N THR A 34 -20.57 10.62 0.42
CA THR A 34 -21.25 10.12 -0.78
C THR A 34 -20.28 9.93 -1.93
N ALA A 35 -19.38 10.90 -2.18
CA ALA A 35 -18.33 10.73 -3.19
C ALA A 35 -17.33 9.65 -2.79
N ALA A 36 -16.97 9.56 -1.50
CA ALA A 36 -16.11 8.51 -0.99
C ALA A 36 -16.72 7.11 -1.21
N ALA A 37 -17.98 6.90 -0.84
CA ALA A 37 -18.69 5.64 -1.02
C ALA A 37 -18.73 5.20 -2.49
N ARG A 38 -18.98 6.14 -3.41
CA ARG A 38 -18.96 5.87 -4.86
C ARG A 38 -17.59 5.38 -5.33
N LEU A 39 -16.52 6.03 -4.89
CA LEU A 39 -15.16 5.63 -5.24
C LEU A 39 -14.81 4.27 -4.65
N PHE A 40 -15.13 4.01 -3.38
CA PHE A 40 -14.88 2.70 -2.78
C PHE A 40 -15.63 1.58 -3.52
N ALA A 41 -16.90 1.80 -3.89
CA ALA A 41 -17.66 0.86 -4.70
C ALA A 41 -17.06 0.65 -6.10
N GLU A 42 -16.53 1.69 -6.75
CA GLU A 42 -15.81 1.57 -8.02
C GLU A 42 -14.53 0.73 -7.85
N GLY A 43 -13.80 0.92 -6.76
CA GLY A 43 -12.63 0.11 -6.43
C GLY A 43 -12.98 -1.36 -6.25
N VAL A 44 -14.09 -1.68 -5.56
CA VAL A 44 -14.60 -3.05 -5.45
C VAL A 44 -14.90 -3.62 -6.83
N ALA A 45 -15.58 -2.87 -7.71
CA ALA A 45 -15.89 -3.32 -9.06
C ALA A 45 -14.63 -3.63 -9.91
N VAL A 46 -13.52 -2.92 -9.70
CA VAL A 46 -12.23 -3.22 -10.36
C VAL A 46 -11.67 -4.57 -9.93
N VAL A 47 -11.80 -4.90 -8.64
CA VAL A 47 -11.39 -6.19 -8.06
C VAL A 47 -12.29 -7.31 -8.56
N ASP A 48 -13.61 -7.12 -8.54
CA ASP A 48 -14.60 -8.12 -8.98
C ASP A 48 -14.48 -8.42 -10.48
N ALA A 49 -14.12 -7.42 -11.29
CA ALA A 49 -13.93 -7.60 -12.72
C ALA A 49 -12.58 -8.27 -13.07
N ALA A 50 -11.73 -8.57 -12.08
CA ALA A 50 -10.42 -9.17 -12.34
C ALA A 50 -10.56 -10.59 -12.89
N PRO A 51 -9.74 -10.98 -13.88
CA PRO A 51 -9.73 -12.35 -14.37
C PRO A 51 -9.47 -13.34 -13.23
N GLU A 52 -10.13 -14.51 -13.26
CA GLU A 52 -9.95 -15.55 -12.23
C GLU A 52 -8.48 -15.91 -12.00
N GLY A 53 -7.69 -15.93 -13.08
CA GLY A 53 -6.24 -16.18 -13.05
C GLY A 53 -5.41 -15.16 -12.25
N CYS A 54 -6.00 -14.04 -11.81
CA CYS A 54 -5.35 -13.15 -10.86
C CYS A 54 -5.35 -13.72 -9.44
N PHE A 55 -6.32 -14.56 -9.06
CA PHE A 55 -6.47 -15.06 -7.70
C PHE A 55 -5.98 -16.51 -7.53
N ASP A 56 -5.57 -17.16 -8.61
CA ASP A 56 -5.00 -18.49 -8.57
C ASP A 56 -3.71 -18.49 -7.74
N ALA A 57 -3.66 -19.36 -6.73
CA ALA A 57 -2.50 -19.52 -5.88
C ALA A 57 -1.34 -20.11 -6.68
N GLY A 58 -0.30 -19.31 -6.91
CA GLY A 58 0.98 -19.80 -7.42
C GLY A 58 0.98 -20.10 -8.92
N GLY A 59 1.12 -19.05 -9.73
CA GLY A 59 1.94 -19.20 -10.92
C GLY A 59 3.39 -19.44 -10.48
N GLU A 60 3.79 -20.70 -10.32
CA GLU A 60 5.21 -21.09 -10.30
C GLU A 60 5.81 -20.80 -11.69
N ALA A 61 6.04 -19.53 -12.00
CA ALA A 61 6.71 -19.12 -13.22
C ALA A 61 7.73 -18.03 -12.86
N GLY A 62 8.93 -18.51 -12.50
CA GLY A 62 10.15 -17.74 -12.59
C GLY A 62 10.50 -16.96 -11.34
N ALA A 63 11.64 -17.34 -10.77
CA ALA A 63 12.45 -16.51 -9.88
C ALA A 63 13.04 -15.28 -10.60
N ASP A 64 12.23 -14.55 -11.35
CA ASP A 64 12.51 -13.17 -11.74
C ASP A 64 11.63 -12.27 -10.87
N ALA A 65 12.22 -11.85 -9.75
CA ALA A 65 11.56 -11.14 -8.67
C ALA A 65 11.28 -9.68 -9.03
N GLY A 66 10.42 -9.45 -10.02
CA GLY A 66 9.98 -8.14 -10.45
C GLY A 66 8.47 -7.98 -10.37
N THR A 67 7.96 -7.32 -9.31
CA THR A 67 6.61 -6.71 -9.18
C THR A 67 5.34 -7.57 -9.37
N GLU A 68 5.39 -8.71 -10.05
CA GLU A 68 4.23 -9.51 -10.49
C GLU A 68 3.85 -10.62 -9.49
N ALA A 69 4.82 -11.14 -8.75
CA ALA A 69 4.59 -12.12 -7.69
C ALA A 69 3.72 -11.50 -6.56
N GLY A 70 2.55 -12.10 -6.32
CA GLY A 70 1.61 -11.67 -5.28
C GLY A 70 0.66 -10.54 -5.67
N ALA A 71 0.56 -10.17 -6.95
CA ALA A 71 -0.43 -9.19 -7.42
C ALA A 71 -1.86 -9.62 -7.06
N GLY A 72 -2.18 -10.91 -7.20
CA GLY A 72 -3.46 -11.49 -6.79
C GLY A 72 -3.82 -11.28 -5.33
N GLU A 73 -2.90 -11.64 -4.44
CA GLU A 73 -3.07 -11.47 -3.00
C GLU A 73 -3.25 -9.99 -2.64
N LYS A 74 -2.44 -9.09 -3.23
CA LYS A 74 -2.58 -7.64 -3.04
C LYS A 74 -3.93 -7.12 -3.53
N LEU A 75 -4.41 -7.64 -4.66
CA LEU A 75 -5.71 -7.25 -5.23
C LEU A 75 -6.86 -7.69 -4.33
N LYS A 76 -6.80 -8.91 -3.81
CA LYS A 76 -7.76 -9.44 -2.84
C LYS A 76 -7.79 -8.61 -1.55
N GLN A 77 -6.62 -8.35 -0.96
CA GLN A 77 -6.50 -7.52 0.23
C GLN A 77 -7.02 -6.08 0.01
N ALA A 78 -6.79 -5.52 -1.19
CA ALA A 78 -7.36 -4.23 -1.55
C ALA A 78 -8.89 -4.30 -1.63
N GLY A 79 -9.46 -5.33 -2.25
CA GLY A 79 -10.91 -5.56 -2.31
C GLY A 79 -11.56 -5.65 -0.93
N GLU A 80 -10.97 -6.41 -0.01
CA GLU A 80 -11.49 -6.53 1.36
C GLU A 80 -11.52 -5.18 2.09
N ARG A 81 -10.44 -4.37 2.00
CA ARG A 81 -10.43 -3.01 2.56
C ARG A 81 -11.44 -2.08 1.88
N LEU A 82 -11.53 -2.13 0.55
CA LEU A 82 -12.45 -1.30 -0.22
C LEU A 82 -13.91 -1.60 0.15
N GLN A 83 -14.26 -2.86 0.33
CA GLN A 83 -15.59 -3.26 0.78
C GLN A 83 -15.89 -2.71 2.18
N GLN A 84 -14.97 -2.89 3.13
CA GLN A 84 -15.11 -2.34 4.49
C GLN A 84 -15.32 -0.82 4.48
N LYS A 85 -14.57 -0.10 3.64
CA LYS A 85 -14.70 1.36 3.49
C LYS A 85 -16.02 1.77 2.83
N ALA A 86 -16.48 1.02 1.83
CA ALA A 86 -17.78 1.26 1.20
C ALA A 86 -18.94 1.07 2.19
N ASP A 87 -18.90 -0.01 2.98
CA ASP A 87 -19.92 -0.30 3.99
C ASP A 87 -19.93 0.77 5.11
N ALA A 88 -18.74 1.22 5.54
CA ALA A 88 -18.61 2.29 6.52
C ALA A 88 -19.20 3.61 6.00
N ALA A 89 -18.85 4.01 4.78
CA ALA A 89 -19.33 5.24 4.16
C ALA A 89 -20.85 5.24 3.89
N ALA A 90 -21.43 4.05 3.64
CA ALA A 90 -22.88 3.89 3.52
C ALA A 90 -23.61 3.93 4.88
N GLY A 91 -22.93 3.57 5.98
CA GLY A 91 -23.48 3.59 7.33
C GLY A 91 -23.53 4.98 7.99
N GLU A 92 -22.73 5.94 7.49
CA GLU A 92 -22.63 7.29 8.04
C GLU A 92 -23.91 8.13 7.88
N ASP A 93 -24.86 7.73 7.02
CA ASP A 93 -26.17 8.39 6.88
C ASP A 93 -27.17 8.07 8.02
N THR A 94 -26.83 7.19 8.98
CA THR A 94 -27.75 6.84 10.10
C THR A 94 -27.16 6.90 11.51
N ALA A 95 -25.92 7.33 11.68
CA ALA A 95 -25.33 7.50 13.01
C ALA A 95 -25.31 8.97 13.43
N PRO A 96 -25.86 9.36 14.60
CA PRO A 96 -25.47 10.61 15.22
C PRO A 96 -23.95 10.59 15.41
N LYS A 97 -23.29 11.74 15.24
CA LYS A 97 -21.91 11.96 15.72
C LYS A 97 -21.89 11.74 17.24
N THR A 98 -21.74 10.50 17.65
CA THR A 98 -21.41 10.11 19.02
C THR A 98 -19.96 9.69 18.97
N SER A 99 -19.11 10.56 19.52
CA SER A 99 -17.81 10.16 20.04
C SER A 99 -18.06 9.28 21.27
N GLU A 100 -18.55 8.05 21.09
CA GLU A 100 -18.46 6.99 22.08
C GLU A 100 -17.66 5.86 21.46
N GLN A 101 -16.39 5.86 21.84
CA GLN A 101 -15.62 4.65 22.09
C GLN A 101 -16.56 3.54 22.63
N PRO A 102 -16.69 2.39 21.95
CA PRO A 102 -17.23 1.22 22.61
C PRO A 102 -16.23 0.87 23.71
N GLY A 103 -16.65 0.98 24.97
CA GLY A 103 -15.96 0.37 26.09
C GLY A 103 -15.93 -1.14 25.90
N GLY A 104 -14.95 -1.63 25.14
CA GLY A 104 -14.47 -2.99 25.17
C GLY A 104 -13.24 -3.01 26.06
N ASN A 105 -13.31 -3.79 27.14
CA ASN A 105 -12.23 -4.08 28.09
C ASN A 105 -10.83 -3.77 27.52
N ASN A 106 -10.20 -2.71 28.03
CA ASN A 106 -8.76 -2.57 27.96
C ASN A 106 -8.22 -3.64 28.93
N PRO A 107 -7.65 -4.79 28.52
CA PRO A 107 -6.57 -5.31 29.33
C PRO A 107 -5.58 -4.15 29.39
N ALA A 108 -5.20 -3.73 30.60
CA ALA A 108 -4.21 -2.67 30.80
C ALA A 108 -3.13 -2.81 29.72
N ALA A 109 -2.89 -1.73 28.96
CA ALA A 109 -1.92 -1.71 27.87
C ALA A 109 -0.69 -2.50 28.31
N ASP A 110 -0.45 -3.62 27.63
CA ASP A 110 0.72 -4.43 27.93
C ASP A 110 1.92 -3.51 27.69
N PRO A 111 2.81 -3.25 28.68
CA PRO A 111 3.99 -2.42 28.48
C PRO A 111 4.89 -2.94 27.33
N GLY A 112 4.69 -4.18 26.87
CA GLY A 112 5.28 -4.71 25.63
C GLY A 112 4.81 -4.01 24.34
N GLN A 113 3.58 -3.51 24.25
CA GLN A 113 3.06 -2.90 23.01
C GLN A 113 3.60 -1.48 22.79
N GLU A 114 3.77 -0.71 23.86
CA GLU A 114 4.39 0.63 23.79
C GLU A 114 5.86 0.50 23.37
N SER A 115 6.60 -0.46 23.95
CA SER A 115 8.00 -0.72 23.57
C SER A 115 8.14 -1.25 22.14
N GLN A 116 7.22 -2.09 21.67
CA GLN A 116 7.20 -2.55 20.28
C GLN A 116 6.93 -1.39 19.31
N LEU A 117 5.99 -0.50 19.65
CA LEU A 117 5.66 0.66 18.83
C LEU A 117 6.83 1.67 18.77
N GLU A 118 7.56 1.83 19.87
CA GLU A 118 8.78 2.65 19.93
C GLU A 118 9.89 2.04 19.07
N GLN A 119 10.10 0.72 19.17
CA GLN A 119 11.07 0.00 18.34
C GLN A 119 10.75 0.11 16.83
N LEU A 120 9.48 0.08 16.45
CA LEU A 120 9.06 0.27 15.05
C LEU A 120 9.36 1.70 14.56
N LYS A 121 9.13 2.72 15.40
CA LYS A 121 9.43 4.12 15.07
C LYS A 121 10.92 4.34 14.88
N ASP A 122 11.74 3.78 15.76
CA ASP A 122 13.20 3.86 15.67
C ASP A 122 13.72 3.21 14.40
N SER A 123 13.25 2.00 14.09
CA SER A 123 13.61 1.28 12.86
C SER A 123 13.22 2.07 11.60
N ALA A 124 12.02 2.66 11.58
CA ALA A 124 11.58 3.49 10.46
C ALA A 124 12.45 4.75 10.29
N GLN A 125 12.84 5.38 11.40
CA GLN A 125 13.69 6.57 11.36
C GLN A 125 15.13 6.23 10.91
N GLU A 126 15.68 5.10 11.34
CA GLU A 126 16.99 4.60 10.92
C GLU A 126 17.00 4.29 9.42
N ALA A 127 16.02 3.52 8.93
CA ALA A 127 15.89 3.21 7.50
C ALA A 127 15.76 4.47 6.63
N GLN A 128 15.10 5.52 7.13
CA GLN A 128 15.04 6.80 6.44
C GLN A 128 16.40 7.51 6.38
N ARG A 129 17.16 7.50 7.48
CA ARG A 129 18.52 8.08 7.51
C ARG A 129 19.47 7.35 6.57
N GLU A 130 19.40 6.02 6.52
CA GLU A 130 20.22 5.22 5.59
C GLU A 130 19.92 5.55 4.13
N ARG A 131 18.64 5.70 3.76
CA ARG A 131 18.26 6.12 2.40
C ARG A 131 18.81 7.50 2.06
N ASN A 132 18.70 8.46 2.98
CA ASN A 132 19.20 9.82 2.78
C ASN A 132 20.75 9.82 2.65
N ALA A 133 21.47 9.11 3.52
CA ALA A 133 22.92 9.01 3.47
C ALA A 133 23.41 8.31 2.19
N GLY A 134 22.68 7.29 1.70
CA GLY A 134 22.96 6.66 0.42
C GLY A 134 22.81 7.62 -0.76
N GLN A 135 21.79 8.49 -0.74
CA GLN A 135 21.58 9.51 -1.76
C GLN A 135 22.68 10.57 -1.75
N GLU A 136 23.09 11.06 -0.57
CA GLU A 136 24.22 12.01 -0.43
C GLU A 136 25.54 11.42 -0.95
N ARG A 137 25.78 10.14 -0.66
CA ARG A 137 26.96 9.43 -1.17
C ARG A 137 26.91 9.29 -2.69
N ASP A 138 25.75 8.95 -3.25
CA ASP A 138 25.58 8.83 -4.69
C ASP A 138 25.72 10.18 -5.41
N GLU A 139 25.30 11.28 -4.78
CA GLU A 139 25.52 12.65 -5.27
C GLU A 139 27.01 13.00 -5.27
N TYR A 140 27.72 12.77 -4.16
CA TYR A 140 29.17 12.96 -4.08
C TYR A 140 29.96 12.15 -5.12
N LEU A 141 29.48 10.95 -5.47
CA LEU A 141 30.09 10.11 -6.51
C LEU A 141 29.69 10.51 -7.93
N ARG A 142 28.58 11.24 -8.12
CA ARG A 142 28.10 11.74 -9.43
C ARG A 142 28.61 13.14 -9.76
N ASP A 143 29.04 13.91 -8.78
CA ASP A 143 29.68 15.20 -9.02
C ASP A 143 30.97 14.99 -9.83
N GLU A 144 30.91 15.38 -11.10
CA GLU A 144 31.96 15.20 -12.12
C GLU A 144 33.25 16.02 -11.83
N ASP A 145 33.33 16.71 -10.69
CA ASP A 145 34.54 17.45 -10.26
C ASP A 145 35.66 16.50 -9.73
N PHE A 146 35.35 15.23 -9.48
CA PHE A 146 36.36 14.17 -9.27
C PHE A 146 36.88 13.55 -10.59
N GLY A 147 36.50 14.13 -11.74
CA GLY A 147 36.86 13.72 -13.08
C GLY A 147 38.21 14.27 -13.59
N GLN A 148 39.29 14.20 -12.81
CA GLN A 148 40.66 14.17 -13.37
C GLN A 148 41.50 13.10 -12.68
N GLY A 149 41.40 11.90 -13.27
CA GLY A 149 42.30 10.74 -13.22
C GLY A 149 43.36 10.68 -12.13
N ALA A 150 43.11 9.92 -11.08
CA ALA A 150 44.19 9.22 -10.40
C ALA A 150 44.48 7.92 -11.18
N ASP A 151 45.56 7.91 -11.95
CA ASP A 151 46.13 6.71 -12.56
C ASP A 151 46.55 5.76 -11.43
N ARG A 152 45.91 4.60 -11.30
CA ARG A 152 46.19 3.63 -10.22
C ARG A 152 47.08 2.54 -10.79
N PRO A 153 48.36 2.44 -10.40
CA PRO A 153 49.33 1.52 -11.03
C PRO A 153 49.40 0.15 -10.34
N TRP A 154 48.28 -0.38 -9.87
CA TRP A 154 48.20 -1.72 -9.28
C TRP A 154 47.13 -2.58 -9.94
#